data_AF-A0A434PPD4-F1
#
_entry.id   AF-A0A434PPD4-F1
#
_cell.length_a   1.000
_cell.length_b   1.000
_cell.length_c   1.000
_cell.angle_alpha   90.00
_cell.angle_beta   90.00
_cell.angle_gamma   90.00
#
_symmetry.space_group_name_H-M   'P 1'
#
loop_
_entity.id
_entity.type
_entity.pdbx_description
1 polymer ?
#
loop_
_entity_poly.entity_id
_entity_poly.type
_entity_poly.pdbx_seq_one_letter_code
_entity_poly.pdbx_strand_id
1 'polypeptide(L)'
;TDVLGELAGGFTVLRRDFITAHPDGARNFVEQSARAADWSRQNPDEARKVLADILDKRGENGELARYWTGFGLREGAKADDRDIDFWVSVLERDGRLPKGRLKAADILYRRGETKTN
;
A
#
# COMPACT_ATOMS: atom_id res chain seq x y z
N THR A 1 -13.93 -11.67 -7.28
CA THR A 1 -14.02 -10.53 -6.33
C THR A 1 -15.13 -10.74 -5.30
N ASP A 2 -15.64 -11.96 -5.13
CA ASP A 2 -17.01 -12.14 -4.62
C ASP A 2 -17.18 -12.22 -3.10
N VAL A 3 -16.08 -12.14 -2.34
CA VAL A 3 -16.17 -12.21 -0.87
C VAL A 3 -15.96 -10.85 -0.21
N LEU A 4 -15.00 -10.05 -0.67
CA LEU A 4 -14.67 -8.73 -0.07
C LEU A 4 -14.81 -7.56 -1.05
N GLY A 5 -15.11 -7.84 -2.33
CA GLY A 5 -15.07 -6.85 -3.40
C GLY A 5 -13.65 -6.35 -3.67
N GLU A 6 -13.55 -5.18 -4.31
CA GLU A 6 -12.29 -4.48 -4.47
C GLU A 6 -11.87 -3.84 -3.13
N LEU A 7 -10.84 -4.39 -2.50
CA LEU A 7 -10.33 -3.98 -1.18
C LEU A 7 -8.81 -4.12 -1.17
N ALA A 8 -8.09 -3.10 -0.69
CA ALA A 8 -6.67 -3.20 -0.38
C ALA A 8 -6.49 -3.80 1.02
N GLY A 9 -5.79 -4.94 1.10
CA GLY A 9 -5.55 -5.64 2.37
C GLY A 9 -4.23 -5.26 3.05
N GLY A 10 -3.28 -4.67 2.31
CA GLY A 10 -1.95 -4.32 2.80
C GLY A 10 -1.64 -2.85 2.55
N PHE A 11 -0.97 -2.21 3.51
CA PHE A 11 -0.63 -0.79 3.45
C PHE A 11 0.83 -0.57 3.82
N THR A 12 1.44 0.44 3.21
CA THR A 12 2.70 1.00 3.72
C THR A 12 2.38 2.12 4.69
N VAL A 13 3.08 2.17 5.83
CA VAL A 13 2.86 3.17 6.88
C VAL A 13 4.04 4.12 6.96
N LEU A 14 3.77 5.42 6.93
CA LEU A 14 4.73 6.48 7.19
C LEU A 14 4.41 7.13 8.54
N ARG A 15 5.42 7.37 9.38
CA ARG A 15 5.21 8.10 10.64
C ARG A 15 4.82 9.55 10.37
N ARG A 16 3.97 10.11 11.23
CA ARG A 16 3.53 11.51 11.15
C ARG A 16 4.69 12.49 11.26
N ASP A 17 5.63 12.26 12.17
CA ASP A 17 6.79 13.13 12.33
C ASP A 17 7.74 13.08 11.12
N PHE A 18 7.91 11.91 10.48
CA PHE A 18 8.63 11.81 9.22
C PHE A 18 7.95 12.61 8.10
N ILE A 19 6.61 12.53 8.00
CA ILE A 19 5.85 13.33 7.03
C ILE A 19 6.04 14.83 7.29
N THR A 20 6.02 15.28 8.55
CA THR A 20 6.25 16.68 8.92
C THR A 20 7.67 17.14 8.58
N ALA A 21 8.68 16.32 8.92
CA ALA A 21 10.08 16.65 8.70
C ALA A 21 10.50 16.56 7.23
N HIS A 22 9.86 15.68 6.45
CA HIS A 22 10.22 15.34 5.08
C HIS A 22 9.00 15.28 4.16
N PRO A 23 8.25 16.38 3.97
CA PRO A 23 7.00 16.37 3.21
C PRO A 23 7.21 15.96 1.74
N ASP A 24 8.30 16.41 1.13
CA ASP A 24 8.67 16.01 -0.25
C ASP A 24 9.09 14.55 -0.32
N GLY A 25 9.79 14.05 0.69
CA GLY A 25 10.20 12.66 0.78
C GLY A 25 9.00 11.72 0.88
N ALA A 26 8.05 12.05 1.76
CA ALA A 26 6.80 11.31 1.90
C ALA A 26 5.97 11.33 0.60
N ARG A 27 5.82 12.49 -0.04
CA ARG A 27 5.11 12.61 -1.33
C ARG A 27 5.79 11.75 -2.41
N ASN A 28 7.09 11.94 -2.60
CA ASN A 28 7.84 11.25 -3.65
C ASN A 28 7.79 9.73 -3.43
N PHE A 29 7.89 9.25 -2.20
CA PHE A 29 7.75 7.84 -1.89
C PHE A 29 6.40 7.29 -2.39
N VAL A 30 5.29 7.92 -1.97
CA VAL A 30 3.94 7.47 -2.36
C VAL A 30 3.73 7.51 -3.87
N GLU A 31 4.11 8.62 -4.53
CA GLU A 31 3.92 8.79 -5.98
C GLU A 31 4.78 7.82 -6.80
N GLN A 32 6.05 7.61 -6.43
CA GLN A 32 6.92 6.67 -7.14
C GLN A 32 6.55 5.21 -6.88
N SER A 33 6.06 4.87 -5.67
CA SER A 33 5.52 3.53 -5.40
C SER A 33 4.29 3.23 -6.26
N ALA A 34 3.36 4.19 -6.39
CA ALA A 34 2.20 4.05 -7.27
C ALA A 34 2.62 3.85 -8.73
N ARG A 35 3.57 4.67 -9.21
CA ARG A 35 4.11 4.55 -10.58
C ARG A 35 4.77 3.21 -10.83
N ALA A 36 5.55 2.70 -9.87
CA ALA A 36 6.21 1.40 -9.97
C ALA A 36 5.20 0.25 -9.98
N ALA A 37 4.15 0.33 -9.16
CA ALA A 37 3.07 -0.65 -9.16
C ALA A 37 2.37 -0.72 -10.53
N ASP A 38 1.99 0.42 -11.10
CA ASP A 38 1.37 0.49 -12.43
C ASP A 38 2.32 0.01 -13.53
N TRP A 39 3.58 0.42 -13.50
CA TRP A 39 4.58 -0.05 -14.45
C TRP A 39 4.71 -1.57 -14.41
N SER A 40 4.75 -2.17 -13.22
CA SER A 40 4.90 -3.62 -13.07
C SER A 40 3.67 -4.39 -13.57
N ARG A 41 2.48 -3.81 -13.44
CA ARG A 41 1.23 -4.34 -14.01
C ARG A 41 1.23 -4.28 -15.54
N GLN A 42 1.78 -3.22 -16.11
CA GLN A 42 1.86 -3.00 -17.55
C GLN A 42 3.01 -3.78 -18.20
N ASN A 43 4.06 -4.11 -17.44
CA ASN A 43 5.30 -4.75 -17.94
C ASN A 43 5.66 -5.99 -17.09
N PRO A 44 4.78 -7.00 -16.99
CA PRO A 44 4.96 -8.10 -16.04
C PRO A 44 6.21 -8.94 -16.30
N ASP A 45 6.60 -9.15 -17.55
CA ASP A 45 7.79 -9.96 -17.88
C ASP A 45 9.09 -9.26 -17.50
N GLU A 46 9.16 -7.94 -17.70
CA GLU A 46 10.31 -7.14 -17.27
C GLU A 46 10.35 -7.03 -15.74
N ALA A 47 9.20 -6.84 -15.11
CA ALA A 47 9.09 -6.83 -13.65
C ALA A 47 9.58 -8.14 -13.02
N ARG A 48 9.29 -9.31 -13.62
CA ARG A 48 9.83 -10.60 -13.15
C ARG A 48 11.34 -10.69 -13.27
N LYS A 49 11.94 -10.11 -14.32
CA LYS A 49 13.41 -10.06 -14.46
C LYS A 49 14.05 -9.20 -13.37
N VAL A 50 13.46 -8.04 -13.08
CA VAL A 50 13.90 -7.17 -11.98
C VAL A 50 13.77 -7.89 -10.64
N LEU A 51 12.65 -8.58 -10.40
CA LEU A 51 12.45 -9.35 -9.19
C LEU A 51 13.48 -10.49 -9.06
N ALA A 52 13.75 -11.24 -10.13
CA ALA A 52 14.76 -12.29 -10.14
C ALA A 52 16.15 -11.76 -9.76
N ASP A 53 16.58 -10.65 -10.37
CA ASP A 53 17.86 -9.98 -10.06
C ASP A 53 17.92 -9.52 -8.59
N ILE A 54 16.83 -8.99 -8.02
CA ILE A 54 16.76 -8.61 -6.61
C ILE A 54 16.92 -9.83 -5.69
N LEU A 55 16.25 -10.94 -6.00
CA LEU A 55 16.33 -12.18 -5.24
C LEU A 55 17.76 -12.76 -5.28
N ASP A 56 18.35 -12.85 -6.47
CA ASP A 56 19.72 -13.38 -6.63
C ASP A 56 20.74 -12.52 -5.88
N LYS A 57 20.62 -11.19 -5.94
CA LYS A 57 21.48 -10.26 -5.18
C LYS A 57 21.36 -10.41 -3.66
N ARG A 58 20.25 -10.94 -3.16
CA ARG A 58 20.06 -11.27 -1.74
C ARG A 58 20.55 -12.67 -1.36
N GLY A 59 21.04 -13.45 -2.33
CA GLY A 59 21.37 -14.86 -2.15
C GLY A 59 20.15 -15.77 -2.06
N GLU A 60 18.99 -15.30 -2.54
CA GLU A 60 17.75 -16.07 -2.64
C GLU A 60 17.66 -16.75 -4.03
N ASN A 61 16.57 -17.48 -4.31
CA ASN A 61 16.40 -18.16 -5.58
C ASN A 61 15.59 -17.31 -6.59
N GLY A 62 16.27 -16.62 -7.51
CA GLY A 62 15.66 -15.76 -8.53
C GLY A 62 14.67 -16.46 -9.46
N GLU A 63 14.83 -17.78 -9.66
CA GLU A 63 13.90 -18.60 -10.46
C GLU A 63 12.46 -18.56 -9.95
N LEU A 64 12.25 -18.25 -8.66
CA LEU A 64 10.92 -18.12 -8.08
C LEU A 64 10.14 -16.93 -8.66
N ALA A 65 10.81 -15.93 -9.24
CA ALA A 65 10.16 -14.77 -9.84
C ALA A 65 9.19 -15.15 -10.97
N ARG A 66 9.38 -16.31 -11.63
CA ARG A 66 8.45 -16.82 -12.65
C ARG A 66 7.02 -17.04 -12.15
N TYR A 67 6.85 -17.24 -10.84
CA TYR A 67 5.54 -17.45 -10.20
C TYR A 67 4.89 -16.14 -9.73
N TRP A 68 5.59 -15.01 -9.85
CA TRP A 68 5.02 -13.72 -9.46
C TRP A 68 3.94 -13.27 -10.45
N THR A 69 2.76 -12.95 -9.92
CA THR A 69 1.56 -12.58 -10.69
C THR A 69 1.22 -11.09 -10.59
N GLY A 70 2.04 -10.29 -9.92
CA GLY A 70 1.73 -8.90 -9.61
C GLY A 70 1.62 -8.66 -8.11
N PHE A 71 1.40 -7.40 -7.73
CA PHE A 71 1.15 -7.02 -6.33
C PHE A 71 -0.33 -7.16 -5.93
N GLY A 72 -1.22 -7.54 -6.85
CA GLY A 72 -2.66 -7.61 -6.57
C GLY A 72 -3.29 -6.24 -6.28
N LEU A 73 -2.68 -5.16 -6.76
CA LEU A 73 -3.13 -3.78 -6.55
C LEU A 73 -3.96 -3.29 -7.73
N ARG A 74 -4.93 -2.43 -7.43
CA ARG A 74 -5.66 -1.63 -8.44
C ARG A 74 -4.73 -0.62 -9.11
N GLU A 75 -5.17 -0.08 -10.24
CA GLU A 75 -4.47 1.00 -10.94
C GLU A 75 -4.22 2.21 -10.02
N GLY A 76 -3.02 2.78 -10.09
CA GLY A 76 -2.55 3.86 -9.22
C GLY A 76 -2.23 3.44 -7.79
N ALA A 77 -2.45 2.16 -7.41
CA ALA A 77 -2.18 1.60 -6.08
C ALA A 77 -2.66 2.46 -4.90
N LYS A 78 -3.71 3.27 -5.12
CA LYS A 78 -4.19 4.24 -4.15
C LYS A 78 -5.10 3.57 -3.13
N ALA A 79 -4.79 3.74 -1.86
CA ALA A 79 -5.71 3.41 -0.77
C ALA A 79 -6.82 4.47 -0.68
N ASP A 80 -8.05 4.02 -0.47
CA ASP A 80 -9.21 4.89 -0.28
C ASP A 80 -9.86 4.70 1.10
N ASP A 81 -10.91 5.48 1.36
CA ASP A 81 -11.60 5.48 2.64
C ASP A 81 -12.27 4.12 2.92
N ARG A 82 -12.79 3.45 1.90
CA ARG A 82 -13.44 2.14 2.03
C ARG A 82 -12.43 1.09 2.48
N ASP A 83 -11.21 1.13 1.95
CA ASP A 83 -10.14 0.20 2.33
C ASP A 83 -9.87 0.22 3.85
N ILE A 84 -9.90 1.41 4.45
CA ILE A 84 -9.62 1.59 5.88
C ILE A 84 -10.88 1.40 6.73
N ASP A 85 -12.02 1.94 6.28
CA ASP A 85 -13.29 1.85 7.01
C ASP A 85 -13.75 0.39 7.17
N PHE A 86 -13.45 -0.47 6.20
CA PHE A 86 -13.69 -1.92 6.34
C PHE A 86 -12.98 -2.47 7.60
N TRP A 87 -11.68 -2.23 7.75
CA TRP A 87 -10.91 -2.73 8.89
C TRP A 87 -11.29 -2.06 10.21
N VAL A 88 -11.58 -0.74 10.20
CA VAL A 88 -12.11 -0.04 11.37
C VAL A 88 -13.40 -0.71 11.84
N SER A 89 -14.34 -0.98 10.92
CA SER A 89 -15.62 -1.61 11.27
C SER A 89 -15.47 -3.03 11.83
N VAL A 90 -14.50 -3.81 11.31
CA VAL A 90 -14.18 -5.14 11.82
C VAL A 90 -13.66 -5.03 13.26
N LEU A 91 -12.70 -4.13 13.51
CA LEU A 91 -12.12 -3.94 14.84
C LEU A 91 -13.12 -3.39 15.87
N GLU A 92 -14.06 -2.54 15.44
CA GLU A 92 -15.15 -2.06 16.28
C GLU A 92 -16.13 -3.17 16.65
N ARG A 93 -16.56 -3.97 15.66
CA ARG A 93 -17.47 -5.10 15.87
C ARG A 93 -16.86 -6.15 16.80
N ASP A 94 -15.56 -6.37 16.68
CA ASP A 94 -14.81 -7.34 17.49
C ASP A 94 -14.43 -6.78 18.88
N GLY A 95 -14.86 -5.55 19.20
CA GLY A 95 -14.63 -4.91 20.51
C GLY A 95 -13.17 -4.49 20.75
N ARG A 96 -12.32 -4.52 19.73
CA ARG A 96 -10.89 -4.14 19.81
C ARG A 96 -10.68 -2.63 19.66
N LEU A 97 -11.65 -1.93 19.08
CA LEU A 97 -11.65 -0.48 18.89
C LEU A 97 -12.97 0.09 19.43
N PRO A 98 -12.94 1.12 20.31
CA PRO A 98 -14.16 1.80 20.70
C PRO A 98 -14.84 2.44 19.48
N LYS A 99 -16.17 2.32 19.41
CA LYS A 99 -16.95 2.83 18.28
C LYS A 99 -16.72 4.32 18.04
N GLY A 100 -16.44 4.70 16.79
CA GLY A 100 -16.21 6.07 16.35
C GLY A 100 -14.86 6.65 16.77
N ARG A 101 -13.95 5.84 17.32
CA ARG A 101 -12.65 6.33 17.81
C ARG A 101 -11.70 6.71 16.69
N LEU A 102 -11.76 6.03 15.55
CA LEU A 102 -10.95 6.28 14.36
C LEU A 102 -11.84 6.31 13.13
N LYS A 103 -11.44 7.12 12.15
CA LYS A 103 -12.00 7.12 10.78
C LYS A 103 -10.86 7.09 9.78
N ALA A 104 -11.14 6.69 8.53
CA ALA A 104 -10.14 6.68 7.46
C ALA A 104 -9.34 7.99 7.33
N ALA A 105 -10.00 9.15 7.48
CA ALA A 105 -9.35 10.45 7.40
C ALA A 105 -8.32 10.73 8.51
N ASP A 106 -8.34 9.99 9.61
CA ASP A 106 -7.31 10.08 10.65
C ASP A 106 -6.07 9.24 10.32
N ILE A 107 -6.17 8.31 9.35
CA ILE A 107 -5.16 7.30 9.05
C ILE A 107 -4.50 7.55 7.69
N LEU A 108 -5.32 7.83 6.67
CA LEU A 108 -4.86 7.95 5.30
C LEU A 108 -3.95 9.16 5.10
N TYR A 109 -2.82 8.90 4.43
CA TYR A 109 -1.98 9.97 3.93
C TYR A 109 -2.68 10.65 2.73
N ARG A 110 -3.04 11.90 2.93
CA ARG A 110 -3.52 12.83 1.90
C ARG A 110 -2.64 14.07 1.88
N ARG A 111 -2.10 14.40 0.70
CA ARG A 111 -1.21 15.55 0.53
C ARG A 111 -1.90 16.83 1.00
N GLY A 112 -1.24 17.57 1.89
CA GLY A 112 -1.74 18.86 2.41
C GLY A 112 -2.93 18.76 3.38
N GLU A 113 -3.52 17.57 3.56
CA GLU A 113 -4.69 17.34 4.41
C GLU A 113 -4.38 16.43 5.61
N THR A 114 -3.29 15.65 5.53
CA THR A 114 -2.90 14.72 6.60
C THR A 114 -2.61 15.50 7.88
N LYS A 115 -3.37 15.22 8.94
CA LYS A 115 -3.08 15.77 10.27
C LYS A 115 -1.76 15.19 10.78
N THR A 116 -0.78 16.06 10.96
CA THR A 116 0.42 15.78 11.74
C THR A 116 0.13 16.16 13.19
N ASN A 117 0.50 15.30 14.15
CA ASN A 117 0.24 15.55 15.57
C ASN A 117 0.89 16.83 16.07
#